data_AF-A0A2D6SPX2-F1
#
_entry.id   AF-A0A2D6SPX2-F1
#
_cell.length_a   1.000
_cell.length_b   1.000
_cell.length_c   1.000
_cell.angle_alpha   90.00
_cell.angle_beta   90.00
_cell.angle_gamma   90.00
#
_symmetry.space_group_name_H-M   'P 1'
#
loop_
_entity.id
_entity.type
_entity.pdbx_description
1 polymer ?
#
loop_
_entity_poly.entity_id
_entity_poly.type
_entity_poly.pdbx_seq_one_letter_code
_entity_poly.pdbx_strand_id
1 'polypeptide(L)'
;MSSDYNTDNDGDSEYENGEYEIPLAERKIVNQPSDPTISSLCERIDKGKIEVRAEFQRKYVWEKKPIIKSRLIESAILNVPIPSIYTAEDETVGKELVIDGQQRLLTFHGFINNQFKLKGLSVLKELNGYFYKDLSNLKDENINFLTDKLGDIQELISQRPIRVIKILKESHKLRKESKKLLEKAKKMVEYEIEKEAKK
;
A
#
# COMPACT_ATOMS: atom_id res chain seq x y z
N MET A 1 -5.46 0.73 -56.41
CA MET A 1 -4.08 1.06 -55.98
C MET A 1 -4.16 2.14 -54.92
N SER A 2 -3.57 1.86 -53.76
CA SER A 2 -3.14 2.76 -52.65
C SER A 2 -4.21 3.65 -52.01
N SER A 3 -4.63 3.43 -50.75
CA SER A 3 -3.91 3.66 -49.47
C SER A 3 -3.39 5.11 -49.40
N ASP A 4 -3.78 5.95 -48.43
CA ASP A 4 -3.40 5.78 -47.03
C ASP A 4 -4.33 6.49 -46.02
N TYR A 5 -4.32 5.89 -44.83
CA TYR A 5 -4.93 6.18 -43.53
C TYR A 5 -5.16 7.66 -43.13
N ASN A 6 -6.42 7.97 -42.80
CA ASN A 6 -6.76 9.02 -41.83
C ASN A 6 -6.37 8.53 -40.43
N THR A 7 -5.47 9.25 -39.76
CA THR A 7 -5.27 9.14 -38.31
C THR A 7 -5.85 10.40 -37.68
N ASP A 8 -7.03 10.26 -37.08
CA ASP A 8 -7.59 11.23 -36.15
C ASP A 8 -6.67 11.29 -34.92
N ASN A 9 -5.79 12.30 -34.89
CA ASN A 9 -4.93 12.58 -33.75
C ASN A 9 -5.65 13.55 -32.81
N ASP A 10 -6.70 13.07 -32.16
CA ASP A 10 -7.35 13.73 -31.03
C ASP A 10 -6.63 13.34 -29.74
N GLY A 11 -5.94 14.30 -29.14
CA GLY A 11 -5.32 14.13 -27.84
C GLY A 11 -4.16 15.08 -27.63
N ASP A 12 -4.45 16.38 -27.56
CA ASP A 12 -3.57 17.38 -26.96
C ASP A 12 -3.05 16.89 -25.60
N SER A 13 -1.87 16.28 -25.61
CA SER A 13 -1.05 16.16 -24.41
C SER A 13 -0.24 17.44 -24.31
N GLU A 14 -0.87 18.50 -23.79
CA GLU A 14 -0.15 19.64 -23.25
C GLU A 14 0.69 19.15 -22.07
N TYR A 15 1.88 18.64 -22.36
CA TYR A 15 2.95 18.59 -21.38
C TYR A 15 3.41 20.02 -21.19
N GLU A 16 2.75 20.78 -20.30
CA GLU A 16 3.29 22.02 -19.76
C GLU A 16 4.70 21.71 -19.24
N ASN A 17 5.72 22.17 -19.97
CA ASN A 17 7.09 22.29 -19.51
C ASN A 17 7.12 23.40 -18.44
N GLY A 18 6.60 23.10 -17.25
CA GLY A 18 6.85 23.92 -16.07
C GLY A 18 8.33 23.81 -15.72
N GLU A 19 9.10 24.85 -16.01
CA GLU A 19 10.43 25.02 -15.43
C GLU A 19 10.29 25.01 -13.91
N TYR A 20 10.88 23.99 -13.27
CA TYR A 20 10.89 23.86 -11.83
C TYR A 20 11.85 24.90 -11.23
N GLU A 21 11.34 25.94 -10.57
CA GLU A 21 12.13 27.07 -10.01
C GLU A 21 13.04 26.66 -8.82
N ILE A 22 13.05 25.38 -8.44
CA ILE A 22 13.88 24.89 -7.35
C ILE A 22 15.30 24.60 -7.88
N PRO A 23 16.37 25.22 -7.32
CA PRO A 23 17.74 24.94 -7.70
C PRO A 23 18.05 23.44 -7.62
N LEU A 24 18.81 22.90 -8.58
CA LEU A 24 19.11 21.45 -8.67
C LEU A 24 19.65 20.87 -7.35
N ALA A 25 20.46 21.65 -6.63
CA ALA A 25 21.05 21.27 -5.35
C ALA A 25 20.01 21.07 -4.22
N GLU A 26 18.84 21.71 -4.34
CA GLU A 26 17.76 21.69 -3.36
C GLU A 26 16.68 20.64 -3.69
N ARG A 27 16.77 19.97 -4.84
CA ARG A 27 15.84 18.91 -5.27
C ARG A 27 16.09 17.57 -4.58
N LYS A 28 16.24 17.57 -3.25
CA LYS A 28 16.46 16.36 -2.45
C LYS A 28 15.21 15.99 -1.66
N ILE A 29 14.79 14.73 -1.80
CA ILE A 29 13.75 14.16 -0.94
C ILE A 29 14.43 13.64 0.32
N VAL A 30 14.06 14.19 1.46
CA VAL A 30 14.47 13.67 2.77
C VAL A 30 13.45 12.63 3.21
N ASN A 31 13.92 11.43 3.51
CA ASN A 31 13.08 10.34 4.00
C ASN A 31 13.63 9.75 5.32
N GLN A 32 12.75 9.07 6.04
CA GLN A 32 13.06 8.36 7.27
C GLN A 32 12.42 6.97 7.20
N PRO A 33 13.23 5.90 7.02
CA PRO A 33 12.73 4.53 7.10
C PRO A 33 12.49 4.13 8.56
N SER A 34 11.48 3.29 8.77
CA SER A 34 11.18 2.63 10.04
C SER A 34 10.51 1.28 9.77
N ASP A 35 10.54 0.37 10.74
CA ASP A 35 9.95 -0.97 10.61
C ASP A 35 8.94 -1.24 11.77
N PRO A 36 7.86 -0.45 11.92
CA PRO A 36 6.85 -0.68 12.95
C PRO A 36 6.09 -2.00 12.72
N THR A 37 5.53 -2.53 13.81
CA THR A 37 4.65 -3.72 13.74
C THR A 37 3.30 -3.37 13.09
N ILE A 38 2.63 -4.39 12.53
CA ILE A 38 1.27 -4.23 11.98
C ILE A 38 0.31 -3.72 13.07
N SER A 39 0.39 -4.25 14.28
CA SER A 39 -0.45 -3.80 15.41
C SER A 39 -0.25 -2.31 15.71
N SER A 40 1.01 -1.85 15.77
CA SER A 40 1.35 -0.45 15.99
C SER A 40 0.82 0.46 14.87
N LEU A 41 0.89 0.02 13.62
CA LEU A 41 0.31 0.75 12.50
C LEU A 41 -1.21 0.86 12.60
N CYS A 42 -1.88 -0.22 12.97
CA CYS A 42 -3.34 -0.22 13.18
C CYS A 42 -3.74 0.73 14.31
N GLU A 43 -3.04 0.69 15.45
CA GLU A 43 -3.30 1.64 16.54
C GLU A 43 -3.10 3.10 16.13
N ARG A 44 -2.08 3.38 15.30
CA ARG A 44 -1.82 4.74 14.81
C ARG A 44 -2.94 5.21 13.87
N ILE A 45 -3.56 4.30 13.11
CA ILE A 45 -4.76 4.58 12.32
C ILE A 45 -5.95 4.88 13.25
N ASP A 46 -6.18 4.03 14.26
CA ASP A 46 -7.29 4.19 15.21
C ASP A 46 -7.20 5.49 16.01
N LYS A 47 -5.99 5.90 16.38
CA LYS A 47 -5.70 7.17 17.06
C LYS A 47 -5.72 8.38 16.12
N GLY A 48 -6.00 8.20 14.83
CA GLY A 48 -6.02 9.27 13.82
C GLY A 48 -4.65 9.90 13.54
N LYS A 49 -3.55 9.23 13.91
CA LYS A 49 -2.18 9.67 13.64
C LYS A 49 -1.74 9.36 12.22
N ILE A 50 -2.27 8.28 11.63
CA ILE A 50 -2.11 7.96 10.21
C ILE A 50 -3.46 8.14 9.52
N GLU A 51 -3.47 8.98 8.50
CA GLU A 51 -4.60 9.18 7.61
C GLU A 51 -4.42 8.35 6.34
N VAL A 52 -5.20 7.27 6.25
CA VAL A 52 -5.16 6.35 5.10
C VAL A 52 -6.09 6.80 3.97
N ARG A 53 -7.02 7.74 4.25
CA ARG A 53 -7.98 8.28 3.29
C ARG A 53 -7.59 9.72 2.94
N ALA A 54 -6.93 9.92 1.81
CA ALA A 54 -6.95 11.25 1.19
C ALA A 54 -8.34 11.44 0.55
N GLU A 55 -9.03 12.53 0.85
CA GLU A 55 -10.35 12.91 0.30
C GLU A 55 -10.43 12.94 -1.25
N PHE A 56 -9.29 12.76 -1.93
CA PHE A 56 -9.13 12.90 -3.38
C PHE A 56 -8.91 11.59 -4.17
N GLN A 57 -9.00 10.39 -3.59
CA GLN A 57 -8.74 9.14 -4.33
C GLN A 57 -9.94 8.19 -4.45
N ARG A 58 -10.10 7.65 -5.67
CA ARG A 58 -11.18 6.77 -6.16
C ARG A 58 -11.46 5.61 -5.19
N LYS A 59 -12.74 5.24 -5.08
CA LYS A 59 -13.33 4.10 -4.33
C LYS A 59 -12.32 2.97 -4.08
N TYR A 60 -12.17 2.56 -2.81
CA TYR A 60 -11.34 1.45 -2.34
C TYR A 60 -11.52 0.20 -3.22
N VAL A 61 -10.57 -0.04 -4.14
CA VAL A 61 -10.71 -1.05 -5.21
C VAL A 61 -10.70 -2.49 -4.66
N TRP A 62 -10.10 -2.71 -3.48
CA TRP A 62 -10.03 -4.05 -2.88
C TRP A 62 -11.31 -4.47 -2.16
N GLU A 63 -12.30 -3.60 -1.94
CA GLU A 63 -13.59 -4.01 -1.34
C GLU A 63 -14.22 -5.17 -2.13
N LYS A 64 -14.05 -5.11 -3.46
CA LYS A 64 -14.57 -6.08 -4.41
C LYS A 64 -13.58 -7.20 -4.73
N LYS A 65 -12.37 -7.18 -4.20
CA LYS A 65 -11.31 -8.19 -4.46
C LYS A 65 -10.85 -8.88 -3.17
N PRO A 66 -11.75 -9.60 -2.50
CA PRO A 66 -11.49 -10.11 -1.16
C PRO A 66 -10.45 -11.26 -1.13
N ILE A 67 -10.22 -11.96 -2.24
CA ILE A 67 -9.13 -12.95 -2.34
C ILE A 67 -7.75 -12.28 -2.22
N ILE A 68 -7.58 -11.09 -2.79
CA ILE A 68 -6.29 -10.36 -2.73
C ILE A 68 -5.99 -9.94 -1.30
N LYS A 69 -7.01 -9.49 -0.56
CA LYS A 69 -6.89 -9.18 0.87
C LYS A 69 -6.40 -10.40 1.66
N SER A 70 -7.04 -11.56 1.47
CA SER A 70 -6.68 -12.78 2.18
C SER A 70 -5.26 -13.25 1.84
N ARG A 71 -4.84 -13.17 0.58
CA ARG A 71 -3.45 -13.51 0.17
C ARG A 71 -2.40 -12.59 0.81
N LEU A 72 -2.72 -11.33 1.05
CA LEU A 72 -1.82 -10.44 1.79
C LEU A 72 -1.67 -10.88 3.26
N ILE A 73 -2.75 -11.33 3.89
CA ILE A 73 -2.68 -11.90 5.26
C ILE A 73 -1.87 -13.22 5.24
N GLU A 74 -2.12 -14.10 4.27
CA GLU A 74 -1.34 -15.34 4.08
C GLU A 74 0.15 -15.04 3.90
N SER A 75 0.49 -14.00 3.15
CA SER A 75 1.88 -13.54 2.99
C SER A 75 2.50 -13.09 4.31
N ALA A 76 1.75 -12.39 5.17
CA ALA A 76 2.23 -11.97 6.48
C ALA A 76 2.53 -13.18 7.39
N ILE A 77 1.61 -14.17 7.42
CA ILE A 77 1.77 -15.40 8.22
C ILE A 77 2.97 -16.22 7.73
N LEU A 78 3.14 -16.36 6.41
CA LEU A 78 4.23 -17.13 5.80
C LEU A 78 5.57 -16.38 5.75
N ASN A 79 5.66 -15.22 6.40
CA ASN A 79 6.85 -14.37 6.39
C ASN A 79 7.33 -13.96 4.97
N VAL A 80 6.42 -13.91 4.00
CA VAL A 80 6.71 -13.42 2.64
C VAL A 80 6.96 -11.91 2.71
N PRO A 81 7.98 -11.37 2.01
CA PRO A 81 8.25 -9.93 1.98
C PRO A 81 7.04 -9.12 1.49
N ILE A 82 6.59 -8.17 2.30
CA ILE A 82 5.52 -7.23 1.96
C ILE A 82 6.15 -5.92 1.47
N PRO A 83 5.71 -5.35 0.32
CA PRO A 83 6.22 -4.08 -0.17
C PRO A 83 6.03 -2.95 0.85
N SER A 84 7.01 -2.04 0.90
CA SER A 84 7.03 -0.92 1.85
C SER A 84 5.80 -0.02 1.73
N ILE A 85 5.42 0.60 2.84
CA ILE A 85 4.39 1.64 2.91
C ILE A 85 5.08 2.99 2.84
N TYR A 86 4.51 3.94 2.11
CA TYR A 86 5.04 5.29 2.02
C TYR A 86 4.09 6.25 2.71
N THR A 87 4.60 7.04 3.66
CA THR A 87 3.84 8.10 4.32
C THR A 87 4.51 9.45 4.10
N ALA A 88 3.76 10.53 4.30
CA ALA A 88 4.26 11.88 4.28
C ALA A 88 3.69 12.63 5.48
N GLU A 89 4.49 13.48 6.11
CA GLU A 89 4.00 14.27 7.24
C GLU A 89 3.08 15.42 6.77
N ASP A 90 1.98 15.65 7.47
CA ASP A 90 1.02 16.73 7.21
C ASP A 90 1.42 18.03 7.92
N GLU A 91 1.43 19.15 7.18
CA GLU A 91 1.89 20.49 7.59
C GLU A 91 1.21 21.00 8.85
N THR A 92 -0.08 20.70 9.03
CA THR A 92 -0.92 21.44 9.99
C THR A 92 -1.26 20.65 11.26
N VAL A 93 -1.23 19.31 11.25
CA VAL A 93 -1.79 18.51 12.38
C VAL A 93 -0.83 17.42 12.92
N GLY A 94 0.42 17.35 12.45
CA GLY A 94 1.34 16.29 12.90
C GLY A 94 0.87 14.86 12.57
N LYS A 95 -0.13 14.75 11.69
CA LYS A 95 -0.64 13.50 11.14
C LYS A 95 0.27 13.03 10.00
N GLU A 96 0.24 11.74 9.73
CA GLU A 96 0.92 11.13 8.59
C GLU A 96 -0.09 10.73 7.52
N LEU A 97 0.06 11.26 6.31
CA LEU A 97 -0.74 10.90 5.16
C LEU A 97 -0.11 9.71 4.43
N VAL A 98 -0.90 8.69 4.13
CA VAL A 98 -0.43 7.54 3.33
C VAL A 98 -0.38 7.91 1.84
N ILE A 99 0.82 7.85 1.25
CA ILE A 99 1.07 8.11 -0.18
C ILE A 99 0.94 6.84 -1.01
N ASP A 100 1.42 5.71 -0.48
CA ASP A 100 1.30 4.39 -1.08
C ASP A 100 1.12 3.31 -0.01
N GLY A 101 0.44 2.21 -0.34
CA GLY A 101 0.18 1.11 0.58
C GLY A 101 -1.12 1.22 1.36
N GLN A 102 -2.03 2.14 0.98
CA GLN A 102 -3.34 2.30 1.61
C GLN A 102 -4.13 0.99 1.66
N GLN A 103 -4.15 0.23 0.56
CA GLN A 103 -4.87 -1.04 0.48
C GLN A 103 -4.26 -2.09 1.42
N ARG A 104 -2.94 -2.08 1.62
CA ARG A 104 -2.24 -2.98 2.55
C ARG A 104 -2.63 -2.65 3.99
N LEU A 105 -2.51 -1.38 4.39
CA LEU A 105 -2.88 -0.91 5.72
C LEU A 105 -4.35 -1.20 6.05
N LEU A 106 -5.28 -0.86 5.14
CA LEU A 106 -6.70 -1.13 5.33
C LEU A 106 -7.02 -2.62 5.38
N THR A 107 -6.25 -3.46 4.68
CA THR A 107 -6.42 -4.92 4.75
C THR A 107 -6.01 -5.46 6.12
N PHE A 108 -4.83 -5.07 6.62
CA PHE A 108 -4.39 -5.50 7.96
C PHE A 108 -5.30 -4.98 9.05
N HIS A 109 -5.60 -3.67 9.02
CA HIS A 109 -6.51 -3.02 9.94
C HIS A 109 -7.89 -3.68 9.92
N GLY A 110 -8.45 -3.93 8.74
CA GLY A 110 -9.75 -4.58 8.62
C GLY A 110 -9.74 -6.04 9.09
N PHE A 111 -8.66 -6.78 8.87
CA PHE A 111 -8.57 -8.17 9.32
C PHE A 111 -8.48 -8.26 10.84
N ILE A 112 -7.58 -7.50 11.47
CA ILE A 112 -7.41 -7.45 12.93
C ILE A 112 -8.72 -7.01 13.61
N ASN A 113 -9.46 -6.09 12.99
CA ASN A 113 -10.78 -5.66 13.46
C ASN A 113 -11.94 -6.58 13.03
N ASN A 114 -11.67 -7.82 12.60
CA ASN A 114 -12.65 -8.85 12.26
C ASN A 114 -13.67 -8.44 11.17
N GLN A 115 -13.29 -7.56 10.24
CA GLN A 115 -14.20 -7.06 9.20
C GLN A 115 -14.42 -8.05 8.06
N PHE A 116 -13.55 -9.04 7.89
CA PHE A 116 -13.71 -10.07 6.86
C PHE A 116 -13.05 -11.39 7.27
N LYS A 117 -13.56 -12.47 6.67
CA LYS A 117 -12.98 -13.83 6.76
C LYS A 117 -11.95 -14.06 5.66
N LEU A 118 -10.93 -14.84 5.96
CA LEU A 118 -9.97 -15.30 4.96
C LEU A 118 -10.66 -16.18 3.92
N LYS A 119 -10.31 -16.02 2.65
CA LYS A 119 -10.82 -16.86 1.55
C LYS A 119 -9.88 -16.91 0.36
N GLY A 120 -9.94 -18.01 -0.38
CA GLY A 120 -9.12 -18.21 -1.58
C GLY A 120 -7.62 -18.32 -1.26
N LEU A 121 -7.28 -18.74 -0.03
CA LEU A 121 -5.92 -19.11 0.35
C LEU A 121 -5.52 -20.40 -0.34
N SER A 122 -4.25 -20.48 -0.74
CA SER A 122 -3.74 -21.58 -1.56
C SER A 122 -2.70 -22.42 -0.85
N VAL A 123 -1.97 -21.82 0.09
CA VAL A 123 -0.94 -22.48 0.91
C VAL A 123 -1.52 -22.82 2.27
N LEU A 124 -2.18 -21.87 2.93
CA LEU A 124 -2.83 -22.05 4.23
C LEU A 124 -4.34 -22.23 4.05
N LYS A 125 -4.74 -23.30 3.37
CA LYS A 125 -6.14 -23.53 2.98
C LYS A 125 -7.06 -23.70 4.17
N GLU A 126 -6.51 -24.22 5.27
CA GLU A 126 -7.17 -24.48 6.54
C GLU A 126 -7.63 -23.19 7.20
N LEU A 127 -7.01 -22.05 6.89
CA LEU A 127 -7.41 -20.74 7.41
C LEU A 127 -8.57 -20.10 6.63
N ASN A 128 -9.02 -20.69 5.53
CA ASN A 128 -10.20 -20.18 4.83
C ASN A 128 -11.45 -20.26 5.74
N GLY A 129 -12.19 -19.16 5.84
CA GLY A 129 -13.41 -19.06 6.64
C GLY A 129 -13.22 -18.49 8.06
N TYR A 130 -11.98 -18.31 8.50
CA TYR A 130 -11.64 -17.76 9.82
C TYR A 130 -11.56 -16.23 9.80
N PHE A 131 -12.09 -15.60 10.85
CA PHE A 131 -11.76 -14.23 11.23
C PHE A 131 -10.49 -14.19 12.07
N TYR A 132 -9.91 -13.00 12.25
CA TYR A 132 -8.74 -12.82 13.11
C TYR A 132 -8.97 -13.37 14.53
N LYS A 133 -10.11 -13.08 15.15
CA LYS A 133 -10.47 -13.57 16.50
C LYS A 133 -10.56 -15.09 16.62
N ASP A 134 -10.78 -15.78 15.51
CA ASP A 134 -10.92 -17.24 15.51
C ASP A 134 -9.53 -17.92 15.53
N LEU A 135 -8.46 -17.19 15.18
CA LEU A 135 -7.10 -17.71 15.06
C LEU A 135 -6.42 -18.02 16.40
N SER A 136 -7.03 -17.65 17.54
CA SER A 136 -6.57 -18.03 18.88
C SER A 136 -7.41 -19.15 19.51
N ASN A 137 -8.38 -19.70 18.78
CA ASN A 137 -9.23 -20.78 19.27
C ASN A 137 -8.52 -22.13 19.17
N LEU A 138 -7.70 -22.47 20.17
CA LEU A 138 -6.99 -23.76 20.25
C LEU A 138 -7.91 -24.98 20.37
N LYS A 139 -9.22 -24.80 20.56
CA LYS A 139 -10.19 -25.91 20.53
C LYS A 139 -10.53 -26.35 19.10
N ASP A 140 -10.25 -25.49 18.12
CA ASP A 140 -10.40 -25.83 16.72
C ASP A 140 -9.17 -26.64 16.27
N GLU A 141 -9.39 -27.86 15.79
CA GLU A 141 -8.31 -28.78 15.41
C GLU A 141 -7.40 -28.21 14.31
N ASN A 142 -7.95 -27.46 13.36
CA ASN A 142 -7.15 -26.84 12.29
C ASN A 142 -6.24 -25.74 12.85
N ILE A 143 -6.78 -24.90 13.73
CA ILE A 143 -6.03 -23.82 14.36
C ILE A 143 -4.97 -24.37 15.30
N ASN A 144 -5.31 -25.40 16.09
CA ASN A 144 -4.35 -26.06 16.97
C ASN A 144 -3.19 -26.66 16.15
N PHE A 145 -3.49 -27.41 15.10
CA PHE A 145 -2.48 -27.99 14.21
C PHE A 145 -1.55 -26.94 13.57
N LEU A 146 -2.11 -25.83 13.10
CA LEU A 146 -1.31 -24.75 12.51
C LEU A 146 -0.48 -24.02 13.57
N THR A 147 -1.04 -23.78 14.75
CA THR A 147 -0.35 -23.12 15.86
C THR A 147 0.82 -23.96 16.37
N ASP A 148 0.68 -25.28 16.41
CA ASP A 148 1.77 -26.21 16.75
C ASP A 148 2.95 -26.12 15.77
N LYS A 149 2.69 -25.77 14.50
CA LYS A 149 3.71 -25.71 13.43
C LYS A 149 4.30 -24.31 13.24
N LEU A 150 3.47 -23.28 13.33
CA LEU A 150 3.82 -21.90 12.97
C LEU A 150 3.98 -21.01 14.21
N GLY A 151 3.47 -21.43 15.37
CA GLY A 151 3.28 -20.58 16.54
C GLY A 151 1.95 -19.82 16.49
N ASP A 152 1.75 -18.91 17.44
CA ASP A 152 0.53 -18.11 17.54
C ASP A 152 0.33 -17.25 16.28
N ILE A 153 -0.70 -17.58 15.50
CA ILE A 153 -0.99 -16.96 14.22
C ILE A 153 -1.42 -15.49 14.39
N GLN A 154 -2.12 -15.15 15.48
CA GLN A 154 -2.48 -13.77 15.77
C GLN A 154 -1.22 -12.94 16.03
N GLU A 155 -0.29 -13.49 16.81
CA GLU A 155 0.97 -12.84 17.14
C GLU A 155 1.88 -12.71 15.91
N LEU A 156 1.96 -13.74 15.06
CA LEU A 156 2.69 -13.69 13.79
C LEU A 156 2.23 -12.51 12.91
N ILE A 157 0.92 -12.29 12.83
CA ILE A 157 0.36 -11.16 12.07
C ILE A 157 0.64 -9.85 12.80
N SER A 158 0.31 -9.77 14.09
CA SER A 158 0.37 -8.51 14.86
C SER A 158 1.78 -7.96 14.98
N GLN A 159 2.76 -8.83 15.25
CA GLN A 159 4.15 -8.45 15.46
C GLN A 159 4.95 -8.36 14.18
N ARG A 160 4.36 -8.69 13.02
CA ARG A 160 5.08 -8.60 11.75
C ARG A 160 5.56 -7.17 11.54
N PRO A 161 6.89 -6.92 11.44
CA PRO A 161 7.37 -5.60 11.09
C PRO A 161 7.08 -5.34 9.61
N ILE A 162 6.64 -4.13 9.29
CA ILE A 162 6.48 -3.67 7.90
C ILE A 162 7.27 -2.39 7.72
N ARG A 163 8.05 -2.35 6.63
CA ARG A 163 8.82 -1.18 6.27
C ARG A 163 7.91 0.00 5.92
N VAL A 164 8.10 1.10 6.63
CA VAL A 164 7.46 2.39 6.37
C VAL A 164 8.54 3.42 6.03
N ILE A 165 8.43 4.03 4.86
CA ILE A 165 9.30 5.11 4.43
C ILE A 165 8.52 6.41 4.56
N LYS A 166 8.88 7.21 5.56
CA LYS A 166 8.26 8.51 5.82
C LYS A 166 8.98 9.60 5.04
N ILE A 167 8.27 10.36 4.25
CA ILE A 167 8.78 11.53 3.53
C ILE A 167 8.62 12.76 4.42
N LEU A 168 9.74 13.40 4.76
CA LEU A 168 9.78 14.47 5.75
C LEU A 168 9.37 15.82 5.19
N LYS A 169 8.97 16.69 6.13
CA LYS A 169 8.56 18.06 5.90
C LYS A 169 9.64 18.94 5.29
N GLU A 170 10.93 18.71 5.55
CA GLU A 170 11.97 19.52 4.91
C GLU A 170 11.97 19.39 3.37
N SER A 171 11.25 18.39 2.84
CA SER A 171 10.92 18.26 1.42
C SER A 171 9.68 19.10 0.96
N HIS A 172 9.14 20.02 1.77
CA HIS A 172 7.92 20.81 1.48
C HIS A 172 8.10 21.92 0.45
N LYS A 173 9.28 22.55 0.32
CA LYS A 173 9.52 23.52 -0.76
C LYS A 173 9.35 22.89 -2.14
N LEU A 174 9.61 21.59 -2.21
CA LEU A 174 9.34 20.71 -3.33
C LEU A 174 7.86 20.31 -3.44
N ARG A 175 6.96 20.40 -2.45
CA ARG A 175 5.66 19.68 -2.46
C ARG A 175 4.63 20.11 -3.52
N LYS A 176 4.51 21.39 -3.91
CA LYS A 176 3.59 21.80 -5.00
C LYS A 176 4.05 21.24 -6.34
N GLU A 177 5.35 21.31 -6.59
CA GLU A 177 5.99 20.87 -7.81
C GLU A 177 6.27 19.36 -7.84
N SER A 178 6.62 18.76 -6.72
CA SER A 178 6.95 17.34 -6.55
C SER A 178 5.74 16.44 -6.51
N LYS A 179 4.54 16.92 -6.17
CA LYS A 179 3.32 16.16 -6.48
C LYS A 179 3.21 15.94 -8.00
N LYS A 180 3.42 17.00 -8.81
CA LYS A 180 3.49 16.88 -10.28
C LYS A 180 4.67 16.01 -10.72
N LEU A 181 5.85 16.14 -10.10
CA LEU A 181 7.04 15.36 -10.46
C LEU A 181 6.91 13.86 -10.11
N LEU A 182 6.37 13.52 -8.94
CA LEU A 182 6.17 12.14 -8.48
C LEU A 182 5.08 11.46 -9.34
N GLU A 183 4.04 12.19 -9.73
CA GLU A 183 3.00 11.71 -10.63
C GLU A 183 3.54 11.53 -12.07
N LYS A 184 4.40 12.44 -12.53
CA LYS A 184 5.11 12.32 -13.82
C LYS A 184 6.12 11.16 -13.82
N ALA A 185 6.84 10.95 -12.71
CA ALA A 185 7.76 9.82 -12.55
C ALA A 185 7.03 8.49 -12.51
N LYS A 186 5.89 8.40 -11.82
CA LYS A 186 5.00 7.22 -11.85
C LYS A 186 4.53 6.92 -13.28
N LYS A 187 4.06 7.94 -14.01
CA LYS A 187 3.64 7.81 -15.41
C LYS A 187 4.79 7.41 -16.35
N MET A 188 6.01 7.91 -16.15
CA MET A 188 7.18 7.51 -16.93
C MET A 188 7.57 6.05 -16.68
N VAL A 189 7.55 5.61 -15.42
CA VAL A 189 7.82 4.20 -15.08
C VAL A 189 6.75 3.28 -15.66
N GLU A 190 5.46 3.66 -15.57
CA GLU A 190 4.36 2.91 -16.20
C GLU A 190 4.50 2.85 -17.72
N TYR A 191 4.86 3.96 -18.37
CA TYR A 191 5.09 4.02 -19.83
C TYR A 191 6.24 3.13 -20.28
N GLU A 192 7.37 3.13 -19.58
CA GLU A 192 8.53 2.28 -19.94
C GLU A 192 8.19 0.79 -19.77
N ILE A 193 7.43 0.44 -18.72
CA ILE A 193 6.92 -0.93 -18.52
C ILE A 193 5.98 -1.35 -19.66
N GLU A 194 5.07 -0.48 -20.10
CA GLU A 194 4.15 -0.77 -21.20
C GLU A 194 4.83 -0.89 -22.57
N LYS A 195 5.92 -0.15 -22.77
CA LYS A 195 6.74 -0.18 -23.99
C LYS A 195 7.58 -1.45 -24.09
N GLU A 196 8.09 -1.95 -22.97
CA GLU A 196 8.78 -3.25 -22.91
C GLU A 196 7.81 -4.43 -23.11
N ALA A 197 6.56 -4.31 -22.67
CA ALA A 197 5.54 -5.35 -22.83
C ALA A 197 4.99 -5.48 -24.27
N LYS A 198 5.28 -4.52 -25.17
CA LYS A 198 4.85 -4.50 -26.58
C LYS A 198 5.97 -4.82 -27.58
N LYS A 199 7.17 -5.12 -27.10
CA LYS A 199 8.28 -5.68 -27.89
C LYS A 199 8.29 -7.21 -27.77
#